data_AF-A0A936FRR8-F1
#
_entry.id   AF-A0A936FRR8-F1
#
_cell.length_a   1.000
_cell.length_b   1.000
_cell.length_c   1.000
_cell.angle_alpha   90.00
_cell.angle_beta   90.00
_cell.angle_gamma   90.00
#
_symmetry.space_group_name_H-M   'P 1'
#
loop_
_entity.id
_entity.type
_entity.pdbx_description
1 polymer ?
#
loop_
_entity_poly.entity_id
_entity_poly.type
_entity_poly.pdbx_seq_one_letter_code
_entity_poly.pdbx_strand_id
1 'polypeptide(L)'
;MSLLWAGYTVDNDKVHGAYIYTKLNQTLKIGKIYEISCWYYISADTSNQYVREIISHIGCNLTNAESDAMARNVYSYLSDFPYWFLLLKNPPIKTWFQQKWYIRPTCELNFLIFGETTDDNWSRPKKELTYYTSFKYFIDDVSVLEVDSQLVADQKIVPISFCKPMPSKKKKNIQEDFSLYFSSGSSTLNDSNKMQLDTLAKILNQHKDLIISVDGHTDDIGKENQNLSEMRAKSVVDYLVHNNKINKLRLLTRGLADKIPAIKGNDEFARSKNRRVEIRFTQYGIHEIFYSEALKYIERNNLDSAFIFINKWVNVKKNEHKIFSLFDPRLEPIKSSAKWKAIELKIREEYRKYKKSEDAFFWDSMYCVDQRYRTLEQMVKGLGVFADTPVTLIPLLDSINYYNYEENSRNIALQKIEKSGFPKSSEVGERAASAAFYFIQHSDTLLMKQYLPTIEQYCKEGEFDWYKYMMMYDRIENRRGNPQLYCTQFARYENGSKHFVLYKHFPPEIVNAARAKLGVPPKNSFDDSFDVVGEELFKRKY
;
A
#
# COMPACT_ATOMS: atom_id res chain seq x y z
N MET A 1 27.76 18.18 3.02
CA MET A 1 27.40 18.40 4.45
C MET A 1 28.60 17.99 5.29
N SER A 2 28.90 18.69 6.39
CA SER A 2 30.04 18.38 7.29
C SER A 2 29.61 17.50 8.47
N LEU A 3 30.47 16.51 8.79
CA LEU A 3 30.44 15.52 9.88
C LEU A 3 29.11 15.36 10.64
N LEU A 4 28.36 14.31 10.29
CA LEU A 4 27.15 13.88 10.98
C LEU A 4 27.42 12.59 11.75
N TRP A 5 26.91 12.47 12.97
CA TRP A 5 27.02 11.24 13.75
C TRP A 5 25.65 10.54 13.82
N ALA A 6 25.66 9.23 13.61
CA ALA A 6 24.54 8.34 13.87
C ALA A 6 25.05 7.14 14.70
N GLY A 7 24.20 6.58 15.54
CA GLY A 7 24.60 5.53 16.47
C GLY A 7 23.43 4.74 16.99
N TYR A 8 23.76 3.55 17.50
CA TYR A 8 22.84 2.58 18.04
C TYR A 8 22.91 2.62 19.57
N THR A 9 21.77 2.84 20.24
CA THR A 9 21.66 2.74 21.70
C THR A 9 20.53 1.78 22.09
N VAL A 10 20.83 0.87 23.01
CA VAL A 10 19.83 0.02 23.68
C VAL A 10 19.61 0.59 25.07
N ASP A 11 18.39 1.04 25.36
CA ASP A 11 17.98 1.53 26.68
C ASP A 11 16.64 0.89 27.06
N ASN A 12 16.56 0.27 28.24
CA ASN A 12 15.34 -0.33 28.81
C ASN A 12 14.49 -1.14 27.81
N ASP A 13 15.06 -2.19 27.22
CA ASP A 13 14.40 -3.07 26.24
C ASP A 13 13.94 -2.38 24.93
N LYS A 14 14.41 -1.16 24.63
CA LYS A 14 14.14 -0.44 23.39
C LYS A 14 15.41 -0.17 22.59
N VAL A 15 15.33 -0.49 21.30
CA VAL A 15 16.36 -0.21 20.30
C VAL A 15 16.13 1.18 19.72
N HIS A 16 17.13 2.05 19.81
CA HIS A 16 17.11 3.38 19.21
C HIS A 16 18.17 3.44 18.09
N GLY A 17 17.71 3.39 16.83
CA GLY A 17 18.53 3.72 15.65
C GLY A 17 18.50 5.22 15.40
N ALA A 18 19.63 5.80 14.97
CA ALA A 18 19.74 7.23 14.68
C ALA A 18 19.68 7.47 13.18
N TYR A 19 18.67 8.21 12.73
CA TYR A 19 18.50 8.56 11.33
C TYR A 19 18.82 10.02 11.09
N ILE A 20 19.59 10.29 10.03
CA ILE A 20 19.81 11.63 9.53
C ILE A 20 18.91 11.84 8.33
N TYR A 21 18.15 12.93 8.36
CA TYR A 21 17.27 13.31 7.28
C TYR A 21 17.64 14.69 6.77
N THR A 22 17.69 14.87 5.46
CA THR A 22 17.94 16.19 4.87
C THR A 22 17.20 16.40 3.56
N LYS A 23 16.91 17.67 3.28
CA LYS A 23 16.33 18.11 2.01
C LYS A 23 17.44 18.29 0.97
N LEU A 24 17.19 17.81 -0.24
CA LEU A 24 18.09 18.02 -1.36
C LEU A 24 17.99 19.48 -1.82
N ASN A 25 19.13 20.05 -2.25
CA ASN A 25 19.16 21.39 -2.81
C ASN A 25 18.37 21.51 -4.13
N GLN A 26 18.21 20.38 -4.84
CA GLN A 26 17.45 20.29 -6.08
C GLN A 26 16.63 18.98 -6.10
N THR A 27 15.44 19.05 -6.68
CA THR A 27 14.60 17.87 -6.91
C THR A 27 15.21 16.99 -7.99
N LEU A 28 15.45 15.71 -7.68
CA LEU A 28 15.93 14.75 -8.66
C LEU A 28 14.83 14.42 -9.65
N LYS A 29 15.14 14.41 -10.95
CA LYS A 29 14.15 14.23 -12.02
C LYS A 29 14.07 12.79 -12.50
N ILE A 30 12.88 12.43 -12.99
CA ILE A 30 12.56 11.10 -13.51
C ILE A 30 13.47 10.76 -14.69
N GLY A 31 14.01 9.55 -14.71
CA GLY A 31 14.78 9.01 -15.83
C GLY A 31 16.23 9.49 -15.93
N LYS A 32 16.64 10.50 -15.16
CA LYS A 32 18.03 10.95 -15.02
C LYS A 32 18.84 10.01 -14.13
N ILE A 33 20.17 10.05 -14.23
CA ILE A 33 21.06 9.26 -13.39
C ILE A 33 21.77 10.19 -12.42
N TYR A 34 21.82 9.78 -11.14
CA TYR A 34 22.51 10.52 -10.09
C TYR A 34 23.52 9.63 -9.39
N GLU A 35 24.70 10.18 -9.08
CA GLU A 35 25.66 9.61 -8.15
C GLU A 35 25.37 10.16 -6.75
N ILE A 36 25.21 9.27 -5.77
CA ILE A 36 25.25 9.58 -4.34
C ILE A 36 26.62 9.18 -3.84
N SER A 37 27.39 10.10 -3.26
CA SER A 37 28.69 9.83 -2.66
C SER A 37 28.77 10.35 -1.23
N CYS A 38 29.45 9.59 -0.37
CA CYS A 38 29.63 9.94 1.04
C CYS A 38 30.79 9.16 1.65
N TRP A 39 31.42 9.76 2.66
CA TRP A 39 32.46 9.13 3.47
C TRP A 39 31.85 8.55 4.75
N TYR A 40 32.26 7.34 5.11
CA TYR A 40 31.85 6.65 6.32
C TYR A 40 33.04 6.30 7.22
N TYR A 41 32.84 6.37 8.53
CA TYR A 41 33.74 5.77 9.53
C TYR A 41 32.92 4.97 10.54
N ILE A 42 33.18 3.66 10.63
CA ILE A 42 32.46 2.77 11.56
C ILE A 42 33.37 2.47 12.76
N SER A 43 32.97 2.91 13.96
CA SER A 43 33.82 2.81 15.17
C SER A 43 33.71 1.46 15.90
N ALA A 44 32.91 0.53 15.37
CA ALA A 44 32.48 -0.68 16.07
C ALA A 44 33.55 -1.77 16.12
N ASP A 45 33.47 -2.63 17.15
CA ASP A 45 34.21 -3.89 17.22
C ASP A 45 33.35 -5.02 16.66
N THR A 46 33.84 -5.71 15.63
CA THR A 46 33.10 -6.75 14.91
C THR A 46 33.22 -8.13 15.54
N SER A 47 33.78 -8.29 16.74
CA SER A 47 33.84 -9.59 17.43
C SER A 47 32.44 -10.18 17.70
N ASN A 48 31.45 -9.31 17.96
CA ASN A 48 30.05 -9.69 18.18
C ASN A 48 29.28 -9.84 16.85
N GLN A 49 28.61 -10.98 16.65
CA GLN A 49 27.81 -11.27 15.46
C GLN A 49 26.67 -10.28 15.23
N TYR A 50 26.00 -9.84 16.29
CA TYR A 50 24.91 -8.86 16.18
C TYR A 50 25.42 -7.49 15.72
N VAL A 51 26.64 -7.10 16.12
CA VAL A 51 27.26 -5.85 15.64
C VAL A 51 27.55 -5.92 14.14
N ARG A 52 28.01 -7.08 13.65
CA ARG A 52 28.20 -7.32 12.20
C ARG A 52 26.88 -7.22 11.43
N GLU A 53 25.80 -7.76 12.00
CA GLU A 53 24.45 -7.69 11.43
C GLU A 53 23.92 -6.25 11.39
N ILE A 54 24.10 -5.45 12.44
CA ILE A 54 23.70 -4.03 12.42
C ILE A 54 24.50 -3.27 11.35
N ILE A 55 25.80 -3.53 11.23
CA ILE A 55 26.67 -2.86 10.25
C ILE A 55 26.23 -3.15 8.80
N SER A 56 25.79 -4.38 8.49
CA SER A 56 25.31 -4.73 7.14
C SER A 56 24.02 -4.04 6.74
N HIS A 57 23.38 -3.33 7.66
CA HIS A 57 22.14 -2.62 7.47
C HIS A 57 22.27 -1.09 7.47
N ILE A 58 23.49 -0.57 7.59
CA ILE A 58 23.76 0.85 7.44
C ILE A 58 23.70 1.21 5.95
N GLY A 59 23.06 2.34 5.62
CA GLY A 59 22.98 2.80 4.24
C GLY A 59 22.28 4.15 4.08
N CYS A 60 21.77 4.38 2.87
CA CYS A 60 20.96 5.55 2.57
C CYS A 60 19.73 5.25 1.70
N ASN A 61 18.80 6.19 1.65
CA ASN A 61 17.62 6.13 0.77
C ASN A 61 17.11 7.53 0.42
N LEU A 62 16.29 7.63 -0.63
CA LEU A 62 15.69 8.88 -1.10
C LEU A 62 14.17 8.83 -1.10
N THR A 63 13.54 9.98 -0.89
CA THR A 63 12.08 10.09 -0.86
C THR A 63 11.60 11.45 -1.39
N ASN A 64 10.33 11.50 -1.76
CA ASN A 64 9.64 12.72 -2.17
C ASN A 64 8.88 13.40 -1.01
N ALA A 65 8.85 12.80 0.19
CA ALA A 65 8.05 13.23 1.34
C ALA A 65 8.88 13.86 2.49
N GLU A 66 8.30 14.86 3.17
CA GLU A 66 8.90 15.64 4.27
C GLU A 66 8.86 14.91 5.65
N SER A 67 9.95 14.93 6.45
CA SER A 67 10.22 13.97 7.55
C SER A 67 9.75 14.30 8.96
N ASP A 68 8.82 15.22 9.19
CA ASP A 68 8.49 15.57 10.58
C ASP A 68 7.84 14.39 11.36
N ALA A 69 7.45 13.32 10.65
CA ALA A 69 6.99 12.04 11.20
C ALA A 69 8.07 10.97 11.34
N MET A 70 9.18 11.09 10.59
CA MET A 70 10.15 10.02 10.41
C MET A 70 11.06 9.89 11.61
N ALA A 71 11.55 10.99 12.20
CA ALA A 71 12.47 10.96 13.35
C ALA A 71 11.97 10.14 14.57
N ARG A 72 10.65 9.89 14.69
CA ARG A 72 10.05 9.09 15.78
C ARG A 72 9.65 7.66 15.39
N ASN A 73 9.62 7.30 14.11
CA ASN A 73 9.11 6.01 13.63
C ASN A 73 9.65 5.59 12.25
N VAL A 74 10.90 5.96 11.92
CA VAL A 74 11.57 5.48 10.69
C VAL A 74 11.51 3.95 10.60
N TYR A 75 11.67 3.27 11.74
CA TYR A 75 11.65 1.82 11.88
C TYR A 75 10.41 1.15 11.26
N SER A 76 9.19 1.60 11.56
CA SER A 76 7.96 0.98 11.05
C SER A 76 7.71 1.25 9.57
N TYR A 77 8.37 2.27 9.02
CA TYR A 77 8.21 2.68 7.63
C TYR A 77 9.25 2.01 6.72
N LEU A 78 10.46 1.80 7.24
CA LEU A 78 11.52 1.07 6.55
C LEU A 78 11.29 -0.46 6.55
N SER A 79 10.67 -1.01 7.59
CA SER A 79 10.32 -2.44 7.67
C SER A 79 9.36 -2.91 6.57
N ASP A 80 8.59 -2.02 5.97
CA ASP A 80 7.67 -2.38 4.88
C ASP A 80 8.40 -2.56 3.53
N PHE A 81 9.62 -2.02 3.39
CA PHE A 81 10.33 -1.94 2.11
C PHE A 81 11.88 -2.06 2.23
N PRO A 82 12.42 -3.10 2.89
CA PRO A 82 13.85 -3.20 3.18
C PRO A 82 14.76 -3.31 1.94
N TYR A 83 14.23 -3.85 0.83
CA TYR A 83 14.99 -4.12 -0.40
C TYR A 83 15.39 -2.87 -1.21
N TRP A 84 15.02 -1.67 -0.77
CA TRP A 84 15.25 -0.41 -1.48
C TRP A 84 16.23 0.52 -0.79
N PHE A 85 16.77 0.12 0.37
CA PHE A 85 17.87 0.84 1.02
C PHE A 85 19.17 0.55 0.27
N LEU A 86 19.94 1.61 0.00
CA LEU A 86 21.27 1.51 -0.57
C LEU A 86 22.24 1.18 0.56
N LEU A 87 22.43 -0.12 0.79
CA LEU A 87 23.24 -0.64 1.88
C LEU A 87 24.73 -0.57 1.59
N LEU A 88 25.50 -0.41 2.68
CA LEU A 88 26.93 -0.64 2.68
C LEU A 88 27.21 -2.13 2.42
N LYS A 89 28.20 -2.41 1.57
CA LYS A 89 28.65 -3.78 1.29
C LYS A 89 30.00 -4.01 1.93
N ASN A 90 30.04 -4.87 2.95
CA ASN A 90 31.27 -5.26 3.66
C ASN A 90 32.16 -4.05 4.02
N PRO A 91 31.62 -3.05 4.76
CA PRO A 91 32.34 -1.82 4.98
C PRO A 91 33.60 -2.04 5.84
N PRO A 92 34.72 -1.36 5.52
CA PRO A 92 35.86 -1.26 6.42
C PRO A 92 35.46 -0.67 7.78
N ILE A 93 36.11 -1.15 8.84
CA ILE A 93 35.90 -0.66 10.22
C ILE A 93 37.14 0.09 10.72
N LYS A 94 36.95 1.04 11.65
CA LYS A 94 38.00 1.87 12.26
C LYS A 94 38.89 2.61 11.25
N THR A 95 38.37 2.85 10.04
CA THR A 95 39.02 3.63 8.99
C THR A 95 37.96 4.35 8.17
N TRP A 96 38.33 5.50 7.59
CA TRP A 96 37.47 6.22 6.67
C TRP A 96 37.46 5.55 5.31
N PHE A 97 36.27 5.38 4.72
CA PHE A 97 36.11 4.89 3.37
C PHE A 97 34.99 5.64 2.65
N GLN A 98 35.10 5.74 1.32
CA GLN A 98 34.09 6.38 0.49
C GLN A 98 33.15 5.34 -0.10
N GLN A 99 31.84 5.60 -0.04
CA GLN A 99 30.81 4.80 -0.69
C GLN A 99 30.11 5.62 -1.76
N LYS A 100 29.91 4.98 -2.92
CA LYS A 100 29.16 5.53 -4.06
C LYS A 100 28.00 4.64 -4.44
N TRP A 101 26.88 5.24 -4.82
CA TRP A 101 25.75 4.56 -5.43
C TRP A 101 25.25 5.34 -6.64
N TYR A 102 24.87 4.63 -7.69
CA TYR A 102 24.28 5.22 -8.90
C TYR A 102 22.81 4.86 -8.96
N ILE A 103 21.96 5.85 -9.13
CA ILE A 103 20.52 5.68 -9.07
C ILE A 103 19.82 6.26 -10.29
N ARG A 104 18.63 5.72 -10.58
CA ARG A 104 17.70 6.30 -11.55
C ARG A 104 16.33 6.50 -10.89
N PRO A 105 15.92 7.74 -10.57
CA PRO A 105 14.60 8.00 -10.00
C PRO A 105 13.50 7.62 -10.99
N THR A 106 12.46 6.93 -10.50
CA THR A 106 11.23 6.68 -11.27
C THR A 106 10.10 7.66 -10.91
N CYS A 107 10.38 8.63 -10.04
CA CYS A 107 9.57 9.80 -9.68
C CYS A 107 10.49 10.94 -9.24
N GLU A 108 9.92 12.12 -9.04
CA GLU A 108 10.63 13.24 -8.43
C GLU A 108 10.96 12.96 -6.96
N LEU A 109 12.22 13.18 -6.55
CA LEU A 109 12.71 12.95 -5.19
C LEU A 109 13.29 14.25 -4.60
N ASN A 110 13.01 14.50 -3.33
CA ASN A 110 13.28 15.79 -2.67
C ASN A 110 14.17 15.67 -1.42
N PHE A 111 14.34 14.47 -0.87
CA PHE A 111 14.96 14.27 0.43
C PHE A 111 15.82 13.01 0.46
N LEU A 112 16.88 13.06 1.27
CA LEU A 112 17.87 12.01 1.48
C LEU A 112 17.88 11.60 2.95
N ILE A 113 17.99 10.29 3.18
CA ILE A 113 17.96 9.66 4.50
C ILE A 113 19.20 8.80 4.65
N PHE A 114 19.87 8.90 5.80
CA PHE A 114 20.90 7.98 6.24
C PHE A 114 20.48 7.31 7.54
N GLY A 115 20.87 6.06 7.73
CA GLY A 115 20.63 5.34 8.98
C GLY A 115 20.74 3.83 8.81
N GLU A 116 20.22 3.10 9.79
CA GLU A 116 20.14 1.64 9.78
C GLU A 116 18.73 1.18 9.38
N THR A 117 18.60 0.25 8.45
CA THR A 117 17.28 -0.34 8.10
C THR A 117 17.11 -1.71 8.75
N THR A 118 15.88 -2.15 8.97
CA THR A 118 15.62 -3.55 9.35
C THR A 118 14.91 -4.25 8.20
N ASP A 119 15.40 -5.41 7.79
CA ASP A 119 14.65 -6.31 6.91
C ASP A 119 13.98 -7.43 7.70
N ASP A 120 13.18 -8.26 7.02
CA ASP A 120 12.50 -9.40 7.63
C ASP A 120 13.48 -10.47 8.16
N ASN A 121 14.77 -10.38 7.78
CA ASN A 121 15.84 -11.27 8.22
C ASN A 121 16.60 -10.73 9.44
N TRP A 122 16.31 -9.50 9.89
CA TRP A 122 16.91 -8.94 11.10
C TRP A 122 16.43 -9.75 12.30
N SER A 123 17.33 -10.54 12.87
CA SER A 123 17.08 -11.29 14.09
C SER A 123 17.00 -10.28 15.23
N ARG A 124 15.78 -9.90 15.67
CA ARG A 124 15.62 -8.96 16.81
C ARG A 124 16.61 -9.37 17.90
N PRO A 125 17.48 -8.46 18.39
CA PRO A 125 18.40 -8.81 19.45
C PRO A 125 17.58 -9.35 20.62
N LYS A 126 17.76 -10.64 20.95
CA LYS A 126 17.12 -11.25 22.11
C LYS A 126 17.60 -10.49 23.35
N LYS A 127 16.77 -10.48 24.41
CA LYS A 127 16.92 -9.75 25.69
C LYS A 127 18.31 -9.77 26.35
N GLU A 128 19.23 -10.61 25.89
CA GLU A 128 20.59 -10.82 26.40
C GLU A 128 21.58 -9.68 26.04
N LEU A 129 21.23 -8.72 25.17
CA LEU A 129 22.08 -7.56 24.84
C LEU A 129 21.99 -6.38 25.84
N THR A 130 21.48 -6.63 27.05
CA THR A 130 21.24 -5.62 28.10
C THR A 130 22.51 -5.09 28.80
N TYR A 131 23.71 -5.38 28.30
CA TYR A 131 24.94 -4.75 28.78
C TYR A 131 25.81 -4.21 27.61
N TYR A 132 25.73 -2.90 27.41
CA TYR A 132 26.71 -2.01 26.76
C TYR A 132 27.28 -2.44 25.39
N THR A 133 26.46 -2.50 24.33
CA THR A 133 26.97 -2.35 22.95
C THR A 133 26.44 -1.06 22.32
N SER A 134 27.08 0.06 22.66
CA SER A 134 26.91 1.30 21.90
C SER A 134 28.06 1.40 20.90
N PHE A 135 27.74 1.52 19.61
CA PHE A 135 28.73 1.87 18.60
C PHE A 135 28.22 3.04 17.77
N LYS A 136 29.16 3.81 17.22
CA LYS A 136 28.88 5.00 16.43
C LYS A 136 29.43 4.80 15.03
N TYR A 137 28.79 5.44 14.07
CA TYR A 137 29.41 5.69 12.79
C TYR A 137 29.22 7.15 12.41
N PHE A 138 30.15 7.63 11.61
CA PHE A 138 30.20 9.00 11.15
C PHE A 138 30.01 9.01 9.65
N ILE A 139 29.28 10.02 9.17
CA ILE A 139 29.09 10.28 7.75
C ILE A 139 29.62 11.67 7.47
N ASP A 140 30.44 11.81 6.43
CA ASP A 140 30.98 13.10 6.00
C ASP A 140 30.93 13.24 4.48
N ASP A 141 31.08 14.49 4.02
CA ASP A 141 31.21 14.86 2.60
C ASP A 141 30.17 14.17 1.69
N VAL A 142 28.90 14.32 2.08
CA VAL A 142 27.75 13.82 1.33
C VAL A 142 27.46 14.71 0.13
N SER A 143 27.37 14.10 -1.06
CA SER A 143 26.93 14.76 -2.29
C SER A 143 25.96 13.91 -3.10
N VAL A 144 25.09 14.58 -3.87
CA VAL A 144 24.19 13.97 -4.86
C VAL A 144 24.30 14.78 -6.14
N LEU A 145 24.82 14.19 -7.21
CA LEU A 145 25.14 14.89 -8.46
C LEU A 145 24.52 14.16 -9.65
N GLU A 146 23.96 14.92 -10.61
CA GLU A 146 23.55 14.35 -11.91
C GLU A 146 24.80 13.93 -12.68
N VAL A 147 24.77 12.73 -13.28
CA VAL A 147 25.87 12.18 -14.07
C VAL A 147 25.38 11.71 -15.43
N ASP A 148 26.24 11.82 -16.45
CA ASP A 148 25.91 11.33 -17.79
C ASP A 148 25.85 9.80 -17.79
N SER A 149 24.76 9.27 -18.32
CA SER A 149 24.54 7.84 -18.52
C SER A 149 25.66 7.09 -19.27
N GLN A 150 26.39 7.76 -20.16
CA GLN A 150 27.49 7.13 -20.90
C GLN A 150 28.72 6.91 -20.02
N LEU A 151 28.96 7.78 -19.03
CA LEU A 151 30.14 7.73 -18.16
C LEU A 151 30.03 6.67 -17.06
N VAL A 152 28.83 6.11 -16.85
CA VAL A 152 28.52 5.16 -15.78
C VAL A 152 27.89 3.87 -16.33
N ALA A 153 28.15 3.54 -17.60
CA ALA A 153 27.57 2.38 -18.27
C ALA A 153 27.90 1.04 -17.59
N ASP A 154 29.10 0.93 -17.01
CA ASP A 154 29.57 -0.27 -16.31
C ASP A 154 29.10 -0.34 -14.83
N GLN A 155 28.44 0.71 -14.35
CA GLN A 155 28.00 0.80 -12.96
C GLN A 155 26.60 0.21 -12.78
N LYS A 156 26.37 -0.44 -11.64
CA LYS A 156 25.03 -0.92 -11.29
C LYS A 156 24.12 0.27 -10.96
N ILE A 157 23.23 0.61 -11.89
CA ILE A 157 22.21 1.64 -11.70
C ILE A 157 21.03 1.05 -10.93
N VAL A 158 20.77 1.57 -9.74
CA VAL A 158 19.63 1.15 -8.92
C VAL A 158 18.41 1.99 -9.28
N PRO A 159 17.32 1.41 -9.81
CA PRO A 159 16.09 2.15 -9.99
C PRO A 159 15.51 2.50 -8.61
N ILE A 160 15.20 3.78 -8.38
CA ILE A 160 14.59 4.23 -7.13
C ILE A 160 13.11 4.49 -7.40
N SER A 161 12.28 3.54 -6.98
CA SER A 161 10.84 3.54 -7.23
C SER A 161 10.00 4.15 -6.10
N PHE A 162 10.64 4.89 -5.19
CA PHE A 162 9.98 5.36 -3.98
C PHE A 162 9.15 6.63 -4.22
N CYS A 163 7.99 6.41 -4.83
CA CYS A 163 7.09 7.46 -5.30
C CYS A 163 5.77 7.50 -4.53
N LYS A 164 5.60 6.58 -3.58
CA LYS A 164 4.43 6.61 -2.71
C LYS A 164 4.53 7.88 -1.87
N PRO A 165 3.54 8.80 -1.90
CA PRO A 165 3.35 9.64 -0.73
C PRO A 165 3.27 8.67 0.45
N MET A 166 3.98 8.98 1.54
CA MET A 166 3.75 8.30 2.80
C MET A 166 2.23 8.12 2.98
N PRO A 167 1.76 6.99 3.55
CA PRO A 167 0.48 7.05 4.24
C PRO A 167 0.62 8.29 5.12
N SER A 168 -0.19 9.32 4.84
CA SER A 168 -0.29 10.49 5.70
C SER A 168 -0.21 9.95 7.11
N LYS A 169 0.80 10.40 7.90
CA LYS A 169 1.06 10.02 9.31
C LYS A 169 -0.13 9.22 9.81
N LYS A 170 -0.04 7.93 10.19
CA LYS A 170 -1.11 7.26 10.99
C LYS A 170 -1.63 8.36 11.88
N LYS A 171 -2.82 8.92 11.56
CA LYS A 171 -3.13 10.31 11.96
C LYS A 171 -2.88 10.27 13.43
N LYS A 172 -1.83 10.95 13.88
CA LYS A 172 -1.45 10.97 15.29
C LYS A 172 -2.74 11.39 15.91
N ASN A 173 -3.46 10.45 16.57
CA ASN A 173 -4.90 10.59 16.75
C ASN A 173 -5.09 12.03 17.16
N ILE A 174 -5.67 12.85 16.28
CA ILE A 174 -6.14 14.14 16.72
C ILE A 174 -7.37 13.68 17.48
N GLN A 175 -7.13 13.17 18.69
CA GLN A 175 -8.15 12.77 19.64
C GLN A 175 -8.53 14.05 20.39
N GLU A 176 -8.67 15.14 19.63
CA GLU A 176 -9.45 16.27 20.06
C GLU A 176 -10.84 15.97 19.52
N ASP A 177 -11.59 15.22 20.32
CA ASP A 177 -13.03 15.08 20.12
C ASP A 177 -13.63 16.45 20.47
N PHE A 178 -14.04 17.22 19.46
CA PHE A 178 -14.67 18.51 19.70
C PHE A 178 -16.12 18.28 20.10
N SER A 179 -16.51 18.75 21.28
CA SER A 179 -17.88 18.65 21.77
C SER A 179 -18.54 20.01 21.81
N LEU A 180 -19.63 20.16 21.08
CA LEU A 180 -20.47 21.36 21.04
C LEU A 180 -21.77 21.09 21.78
N TYR A 181 -22.04 21.86 22.84
CA TYR A 181 -23.25 21.70 23.64
C TYR A 181 -24.38 22.62 23.16
N PHE A 182 -25.62 22.15 23.33
CA PHE A 182 -26.83 22.84 22.88
C PHE A 182 -27.83 23.01 24.04
N SER A 183 -28.60 24.08 23.97
CA SER A 183 -29.76 24.29 24.85
C SER A 183 -30.83 23.22 24.61
N SER A 184 -31.67 23.00 25.63
CA SER A 184 -32.80 22.08 25.54
C SER A 184 -33.69 22.39 24.33
N GLY A 185 -34.12 21.34 23.61
CA GLY A 185 -34.97 21.45 22.42
C GLY A 185 -34.38 22.21 21.22
N SER A 186 -33.12 22.68 21.27
CA SER A 186 -32.55 23.56 20.24
C SER A 186 -31.46 22.88 19.43
N SER A 187 -31.38 23.24 18.15
CA SER A 187 -30.28 22.97 17.21
C SER A 187 -29.52 24.24 16.78
N THR A 188 -29.80 25.38 17.45
CA THR A 188 -29.19 26.67 17.13
C THR A 188 -27.80 26.78 17.73
N LEU A 189 -26.82 27.20 16.92
CA LEU A 189 -25.46 27.46 17.37
C LEU A 189 -25.39 28.79 18.12
N ASN A 190 -24.96 28.76 19.38
CA ASN A 190 -24.63 29.98 20.13
C ASN A 190 -23.24 30.51 19.73
N ASP A 191 -22.87 31.70 20.21
CA ASP A 191 -21.62 32.34 19.81
C ASP A 191 -20.37 31.58 20.30
N SER A 192 -20.48 30.86 21.42
CA SER A 192 -19.43 29.95 21.88
C SER A 192 -19.22 28.78 20.90
N ASN A 193 -20.32 28.17 20.41
CA ASN A 193 -20.22 27.13 19.38
C ASN A 193 -19.55 27.66 18.11
N LYS A 194 -19.95 28.86 17.66
CA LYS A 194 -19.39 29.49 16.46
C LYS A 194 -17.88 29.73 16.59
N MET A 195 -17.43 30.29 17.73
CA MET A 195 -16.00 30.50 18.00
C MET A 195 -15.19 29.18 18.00
N GLN A 196 -15.75 28.11 18.56
CA GLN A 196 -15.12 26.78 18.53
C GLN A 196 -15.05 26.23 17.10
N LEU A 197 -16.13 26.39 16.32
CA LEU A 197 -16.17 25.96 14.92
C LEU A 197 -15.20 26.76 14.03
N ASP A 198 -15.05 28.06 14.26
CA ASP A 198 -14.06 28.88 13.56
C ASP A 198 -12.62 28.43 13.88
N THR A 199 -12.37 27.98 15.11
CA THR A 199 -11.07 27.41 15.51
C THR A 199 -10.82 26.06 14.84
N LEU A 200 -11.80 25.16 14.88
CA LEU A 200 -11.75 23.88 14.17
C LEU A 200 -11.55 24.08 12.67
N ALA A 201 -12.22 25.05 12.06
CA ALA A 201 -12.09 25.32 10.64
C ALA A 201 -10.66 25.72 10.22
N LYS A 202 -9.91 26.42 11.08
CA LYS A 202 -8.49 26.72 10.84
C LYS A 202 -7.67 25.42 10.71
N ILE A 203 -7.90 24.45 11.61
CA ILE A 203 -7.26 23.13 11.58
C ILE A 203 -7.66 22.38 10.30
N LEU A 204 -8.95 22.35 9.96
CA LEU A 204 -9.46 21.66 8.77
C LEU A 204 -8.96 22.26 7.45
N ASN A 205 -8.69 23.57 7.44
CA ASN A 205 -8.12 24.26 6.27
C ASN A 205 -6.63 23.99 6.10
N GLN A 206 -5.89 23.80 7.20
CA GLN A 206 -4.49 23.38 7.16
C GLN A 206 -4.33 21.92 6.74
N HIS A 207 -5.27 21.06 7.13
CA HIS A 207 -5.23 19.63 6.82
C HIS A 207 -6.39 19.22 5.92
N LYS A 208 -6.28 19.50 4.61
CA LYS A 208 -7.35 19.28 3.62
C LYS A 208 -7.70 17.81 3.36
N ASP A 209 -6.85 16.90 3.80
CA ASP A 209 -7.01 15.44 3.76
C ASP A 209 -7.84 14.89 4.93
N LEU A 210 -8.07 15.69 5.99
CA LEU A 210 -8.90 15.25 7.11
C LEU A 210 -10.38 15.15 6.71
N ILE A 211 -10.99 14.05 7.11
CA ILE A 211 -12.43 13.85 7.06
C ILE A 211 -12.89 13.80 8.51
N ILE A 212 -14.04 14.40 8.76
CA ILE A 212 -14.60 14.49 10.10
C ILE A 212 -16.00 13.89 10.14
N SER A 213 -16.25 13.13 11.19
CA SER A 213 -17.59 12.73 11.60
C SER A 213 -18.17 13.85 12.46
N VAL A 214 -19.43 14.20 12.22
CA VAL A 214 -20.23 15.17 12.96
C VAL A 214 -21.48 14.44 13.44
N ASP A 215 -21.47 14.07 14.71
CA ASP A 215 -22.48 13.22 15.31
C ASP A 215 -23.34 14.02 16.27
N GLY A 216 -24.63 14.15 15.96
CA GLY A 216 -25.59 14.79 16.84
C GLY A 216 -26.15 13.83 17.87
N HIS A 217 -26.30 14.30 19.10
CA HIS A 217 -26.88 13.57 20.22
C HIS A 217 -27.96 14.42 20.90
N THR A 218 -28.90 13.74 21.57
CA THR A 218 -29.91 14.34 22.45
C THR A 218 -29.77 13.80 23.87
N ASP A 219 -30.46 14.44 24.80
CA ASP A 219 -30.80 13.85 26.08
C ASP A 219 -32.02 12.92 25.95
N ASP A 220 -32.45 12.37 27.08
CA ASP A 220 -33.53 11.39 27.23
C ASP A 220 -34.95 12.00 27.08
N ILE A 221 -35.07 13.31 26.84
CA ILE A 221 -36.36 14.01 26.77
C ILE A 221 -36.72 14.34 25.33
N GLY A 222 -37.94 13.97 24.93
CA GLY A 222 -38.54 14.36 23.66
C GLY A 222 -38.96 13.17 22.81
N LYS A 223 -39.95 13.37 21.92
CA LYS A 223 -40.44 12.31 21.03
C LYS A 223 -39.70 12.25 19.69
N GLU A 224 -39.07 13.36 19.27
CA GLU A 224 -38.39 13.49 17.98
C GLU A 224 -36.86 13.62 18.09
N ASN A 225 -36.27 12.85 19.00
CA ASN A 225 -34.83 12.92 19.28
C ASN A 225 -33.95 12.60 18.08
N GLN A 226 -34.40 11.70 17.19
CA GLN A 226 -33.70 11.41 15.94
C GLN A 226 -33.60 12.65 15.05
N ASN A 227 -34.73 13.30 14.76
CA ASN A 227 -34.78 14.51 13.94
C ASN A 227 -33.97 15.66 14.56
N LEU A 228 -34.12 15.90 15.86
CA LEU A 228 -33.37 16.95 16.57
C LEU A 228 -31.85 16.71 16.51
N SER A 229 -31.41 15.46 16.66
CA SER A 229 -29.99 15.11 16.57
C SER A 229 -29.42 15.35 15.16
N GLU A 230 -30.19 15.04 14.11
CA GLU A 230 -29.81 15.29 12.72
C GLU A 230 -29.75 16.79 12.42
N MET A 231 -30.72 17.56 12.92
CA MET A 231 -30.73 19.02 12.79
C MET A 231 -29.51 19.65 13.47
N ARG A 232 -29.11 19.19 14.66
CA ARG A 232 -27.89 19.68 15.34
C ARG A 232 -26.63 19.43 14.52
N ALA A 233 -26.44 18.20 14.03
CA ALA A 233 -25.30 17.86 13.17
C ALA A 233 -25.31 18.69 11.87
N LYS A 234 -26.50 18.90 11.29
CA LYS A 234 -26.69 19.73 10.11
C LYS A 234 -26.33 21.20 10.36
N SER A 235 -26.76 21.80 11.47
CA SER A 235 -26.41 23.19 11.81
C SER A 235 -24.89 23.40 11.86
N VAL A 236 -24.17 22.45 12.48
CA VAL A 236 -22.71 22.46 12.54
C VAL A 236 -22.08 22.38 11.14
N VAL A 237 -22.56 21.45 10.31
CA VAL A 237 -22.06 21.29 8.94
C VAL A 237 -22.36 22.50 8.07
N ASP A 238 -23.58 23.03 8.12
CA ASP A 238 -23.97 24.20 7.34
C ASP A 238 -23.12 25.42 7.71
N TYR A 239 -22.81 25.59 9.00
CA TYR A 239 -21.89 26.64 9.46
C TYR A 239 -20.48 26.44 8.88
N LEU A 240 -19.89 25.27 9.04
CA LEU A 240 -18.54 24.97 8.51
C LEU A 240 -18.44 25.13 6.99
N VAL A 241 -19.50 24.77 6.26
CA VAL A 241 -19.54 24.88 4.79
C VAL A 241 -19.74 26.33 4.35
N HIS A 242 -20.76 27.02 4.87
CA HIS A 242 -21.14 28.34 4.36
C HIS A 242 -20.24 29.45 4.91
N ASN A 243 -19.93 29.42 6.20
CA ASN A 243 -19.13 30.44 6.87
C ASN A 243 -17.64 30.17 6.70
N ASN A 244 -17.19 28.92 6.87
CA ASN A 244 -15.77 28.60 6.86
C ASN A 244 -15.26 27.96 5.55
N LYS A 245 -16.13 27.75 4.56
CA LYS A 245 -15.80 27.21 3.23
C LYS A 245 -15.16 25.81 3.26
N ILE A 246 -15.48 25.01 4.28
CA ILE A 246 -15.05 23.61 4.33
C ILE A 246 -15.81 22.81 3.27
N ASN A 247 -15.09 21.99 2.49
CA ASN A 247 -15.72 21.13 1.49
C ASN A 247 -16.66 20.13 2.17
N LYS A 248 -17.96 20.20 1.84
CA LYS A 248 -19.02 19.35 2.39
C LYS A 248 -18.72 17.85 2.27
N LEU A 249 -17.98 17.42 1.25
CA LEU A 249 -17.61 16.01 1.07
C LEU A 249 -16.75 15.48 2.22
N ARG A 250 -16.05 16.35 2.96
CA ARG A 250 -15.21 15.99 4.11
C ARG A 250 -15.97 15.86 5.43
N LEU A 251 -17.28 16.14 5.42
CA LEU A 251 -18.13 16.21 6.61
C LEU A 251 -19.17 15.08 6.58
N LEU A 252 -19.04 14.10 7.47
CA LEU A 252 -19.97 13.00 7.60
C LEU A 252 -20.95 13.27 8.73
N THR A 253 -22.23 13.36 8.44
CA THR A 253 -23.25 13.68 9.45
C THR A 253 -24.00 12.45 9.90
N ARG A 254 -24.18 12.28 11.21
CA ARG A 254 -25.06 11.26 11.79
C ARG A 254 -25.92 11.88 12.89
N GLY A 255 -27.20 11.55 12.91
CA GLY A 255 -28.05 11.76 14.09
C GLY A 255 -28.15 10.49 14.88
N LEU A 256 -27.74 10.52 16.15
CA LEU A 256 -27.68 9.34 17.02
C LEU A 256 -28.73 9.37 18.14
N ALA A 257 -29.60 10.39 18.16
CA ALA A 257 -30.59 10.59 19.22
C ALA A 257 -29.93 10.46 20.61
N ASP A 258 -30.61 9.82 21.56
CA ASP A 258 -30.20 9.56 22.94
C ASP A 258 -29.48 8.21 23.11
N LYS A 259 -29.19 7.50 22.02
CA LYS A 259 -28.68 6.12 22.03
C LYS A 259 -27.28 5.99 22.64
N ILE A 260 -26.49 7.05 22.61
CA ILE A 260 -25.09 7.08 23.10
C ILE A 260 -24.92 8.28 24.04
N PRO A 261 -25.36 8.16 25.31
CA PRO A 261 -25.18 9.23 26.29
C PRO A 261 -23.70 9.37 26.68
N ALA A 262 -23.22 10.62 26.77
CA ALA A 262 -21.88 10.91 27.32
C ALA A 262 -21.85 10.64 28.83
N ILE A 263 -22.94 10.98 29.52
CA ILE A 263 -23.11 10.72 30.94
C ILE A 263 -24.45 10.02 31.14
N LYS A 264 -24.43 8.86 31.80
CA LYS A 264 -25.65 8.17 32.21
C LYS A 264 -26.28 8.94 33.37
N GLY A 265 -27.58 9.20 33.28
CA GLY A 265 -28.34 9.93 34.30
C GLY A 265 -29.53 10.65 33.69
N ASN A 266 -30.47 11.03 34.55
CA ASN A 266 -31.70 11.77 34.19
C ASN A 266 -31.79 13.13 34.92
N ASP A 267 -30.69 13.57 35.52
CA ASP A 267 -30.57 14.92 36.09
C ASP A 267 -30.14 15.94 35.03
N GLU A 268 -30.32 17.22 35.33
CA GLU A 268 -30.03 18.29 34.36
C GLU A 268 -28.54 18.38 34.00
N PHE A 269 -27.65 17.97 34.91
CA PHE A 269 -26.22 17.94 34.63
C PHE A 269 -25.90 16.91 33.54
N ALA A 270 -26.35 15.68 33.68
CA ALA A 270 -26.19 14.62 32.69
C ALA A 270 -26.85 15.01 31.35
N ARG A 271 -28.06 15.55 31.40
CA ARG A 271 -28.79 16.02 30.20
C ARG A 271 -28.04 17.12 29.47
N SER A 272 -27.49 18.10 30.18
CA SER A 272 -26.69 19.17 29.58
C SER A 272 -25.46 18.64 28.83
N LYS A 273 -24.84 17.57 29.34
CA LYS A 273 -23.72 16.90 28.68
C LYS A 273 -24.18 16.01 27.53
N ASN A 274 -25.37 15.47 27.58
CA ASN A 274 -25.91 14.62 26.51
C ASN A 274 -26.42 15.41 25.30
N ARG A 275 -26.90 16.64 25.48
CA ARG A 275 -27.28 17.57 24.39
C ARG A 275 -26.06 18.14 23.68
N ARG A 276 -25.45 17.34 22.81
CA ARG A 276 -24.18 17.69 22.16
C ARG A 276 -24.09 17.29 20.70
N VAL A 277 -23.12 17.88 20.02
CA VAL A 277 -22.55 17.34 18.78
C VAL A 277 -21.09 16.98 19.06
N GLU A 278 -20.72 15.75 18.73
CA GLU A 278 -19.33 15.28 18.77
C GLU A 278 -18.73 15.35 17.36
N ILE A 279 -17.57 15.98 17.23
CA ILE A 279 -16.82 16.05 15.99
C ILE A 279 -15.52 15.27 16.16
N ARG A 280 -15.33 14.26 15.31
CA ARG A 280 -14.18 13.34 15.38
C ARG A 280 -13.44 13.26 14.06
N PHE A 281 -12.12 13.27 14.11
CA PHE A 281 -11.28 13.01 12.94
C PHE A 281 -11.29 11.52 12.59
N THR A 282 -11.60 11.20 11.33
CA THR A 282 -11.57 9.81 10.88
C THR A 282 -10.17 9.41 10.43
N GLN A 283 -9.79 8.18 10.79
CA GLN A 283 -8.63 7.50 10.20
C GLN A 283 -8.87 7.05 8.76
N TYR A 284 -10.14 6.90 8.38
CA TYR A 284 -10.56 6.45 7.05
C TYR A 284 -10.45 7.54 6.00
N GLY A 285 -10.12 7.12 4.78
CA GLY A 285 -10.20 7.92 3.56
C GLY A 285 -11.64 8.05 3.06
N ILE A 286 -11.92 9.13 2.33
CA ILE A 286 -13.30 9.49 1.93
C ILE A 286 -13.95 8.43 1.05
N HIS A 287 -13.12 7.77 0.25
CA HIS A 287 -13.52 6.67 -0.61
C HIS A 287 -13.93 5.44 0.23
N GLU A 288 -13.26 5.15 1.34
CA GLU A 288 -13.59 4.01 2.19
C GLU A 288 -14.98 4.17 2.79
N ILE A 289 -15.29 5.39 3.23
CA ILE A 289 -16.61 5.76 3.74
C ILE A 289 -17.67 5.67 2.64
N PHE A 290 -17.43 6.24 1.46
CA PHE A 290 -18.41 6.20 0.38
C PHE A 290 -18.76 4.77 -0.04
N TYR A 291 -17.77 3.89 -0.14
CA TYR A 291 -18.04 2.50 -0.47
C TYR A 291 -18.81 1.79 0.65
N SER A 292 -18.41 1.99 1.91
CA SER A 292 -19.11 1.38 3.05
C SER A 292 -20.56 1.84 3.18
N GLU A 293 -20.83 3.14 3.02
CA GLU A 293 -22.20 3.65 3.06
C GLU A 293 -23.04 3.07 1.91
N ALA A 294 -22.47 2.92 0.72
CA ALA A 294 -23.17 2.27 -0.39
C ALA A 294 -23.62 0.85 -0.01
N LEU A 295 -22.74 0.05 0.60
CA LEU A 295 -23.06 -1.30 1.06
C LEU A 295 -24.15 -1.31 2.15
N LYS A 296 -24.05 -0.45 3.17
CA LYS A 296 -25.07 -0.34 4.23
C LYS A 296 -26.44 0.03 3.68
N TYR A 297 -26.50 0.90 2.68
CA TYR A 297 -27.76 1.28 2.04
C TYR A 297 -28.34 0.13 1.20
N ILE A 298 -27.49 -0.69 0.57
CA ILE A 298 -27.94 -1.93 -0.10
C ILE A 298 -28.54 -2.91 0.90
N GLU A 299 -27.87 -3.14 2.03
CA GLU A 299 -28.37 -4.03 3.10
C GLU A 299 -29.73 -3.59 3.65
N ARG A 300 -29.99 -2.27 3.66
CA ARG A 300 -31.26 -1.67 4.08
C ARG A 300 -32.28 -1.53 2.94
N ASN A 301 -31.99 -2.09 1.77
CA ASN A 301 -32.80 -1.99 0.54
C ASN A 301 -33.11 -0.54 0.09
N ASN A 302 -32.23 0.41 0.41
CA ASN A 302 -32.32 1.81 -0.02
C ASN A 302 -31.38 2.05 -1.21
N LEU A 303 -31.79 1.60 -2.39
CA LEU A 303 -30.93 1.55 -3.57
C LEU A 303 -30.56 2.94 -4.10
N ASP A 304 -31.44 3.94 -3.98
CA ASP A 304 -31.15 5.30 -4.44
C ASP A 304 -29.98 5.94 -3.67
N SER A 305 -29.96 5.76 -2.34
CA SER A 305 -28.84 6.22 -1.53
C SER A 305 -27.57 5.44 -1.84
N ALA A 306 -27.69 4.12 -2.06
CA ALA A 306 -26.56 3.31 -2.48
C ALA A 306 -25.93 3.82 -3.78
N PHE A 307 -26.74 4.18 -4.79
CA PHE A 307 -26.26 4.76 -6.05
C PHE A 307 -25.52 6.08 -5.86
N ILE A 308 -26.03 6.95 -4.97
CA ILE A 308 -25.37 8.23 -4.67
C ILE A 308 -23.96 7.97 -4.12
N PHE A 309 -23.84 7.06 -3.16
CA PHE A 309 -22.58 6.79 -2.48
C PHE A 309 -21.57 6.03 -3.36
N ILE A 310 -22.01 5.05 -4.14
CA ILE A 310 -21.12 4.35 -5.06
C ILE A 310 -20.65 5.26 -6.21
N ASN A 311 -21.50 6.16 -6.71
CA ASN A 311 -21.07 7.13 -7.73
C ASN A 311 -20.07 8.14 -7.14
N LYS A 312 -20.29 8.59 -5.90
CA LYS A 312 -19.29 9.40 -5.17
C LYS A 312 -17.96 8.66 -5.04
N TRP A 313 -17.99 7.36 -4.71
CA TRP A 313 -16.79 6.53 -4.63
C TRP A 313 -16.01 6.47 -5.95
N VAL A 314 -16.70 6.18 -7.05
CA VAL A 314 -16.11 6.12 -8.41
C VAL A 314 -15.45 7.45 -8.80
N ASN A 315 -15.94 8.58 -8.29
CA ASN A 315 -15.34 9.89 -8.53
C ASN A 315 -14.04 10.15 -7.77
N VAL A 316 -13.83 9.51 -6.61
CA VAL A 316 -12.70 9.83 -5.72
C VAL A 316 -11.63 8.73 -5.68
N LYS A 317 -11.97 7.49 -6.07
CA LYS A 317 -11.00 6.37 -6.04
C LYS A 317 -10.00 6.49 -7.20
N LYS A 318 -8.81 5.93 -7.02
CA LYS A 318 -7.86 5.71 -8.12
C LYS A 318 -8.39 4.67 -9.11
N ASN A 319 -8.07 4.90 -10.38
CA ASN A 319 -8.60 4.15 -11.52
C ASN A 319 -8.37 2.63 -11.40
N GLU A 320 -7.17 2.21 -11.00
CA GLU A 320 -6.84 0.77 -10.88
C GLU A 320 -7.75 -0.01 -9.93
N HIS A 321 -8.42 0.65 -8.97
CA HIS A 321 -9.26 -0.04 -7.98
C HIS A 321 -10.75 0.02 -8.30
N LYS A 322 -11.18 0.85 -9.25
CA LYS A 322 -12.60 1.01 -9.57
C LYS A 322 -13.20 -0.24 -10.17
N ILE A 323 -12.45 -0.93 -11.03
CA ILE A 323 -12.89 -2.16 -11.68
C ILE A 323 -13.32 -3.25 -10.68
N PHE A 324 -12.71 -3.32 -9.49
CA PHE A 324 -13.08 -4.31 -8.48
C PHE A 324 -14.54 -4.17 -8.00
N SER A 325 -15.15 -2.97 -8.06
CA SER A 325 -16.57 -2.83 -7.73
C SER A 325 -17.48 -3.57 -8.70
N LEU A 326 -17.01 -3.84 -9.93
CA LEU A 326 -17.75 -4.66 -10.89
C LEU A 326 -17.80 -6.14 -10.48
N PHE A 327 -16.86 -6.58 -9.63
CA PHE A 327 -16.69 -7.97 -9.21
C PHE A 327 -17.05 -8.20 -7.74
N ASP A 328 -17.46 -7.17 -7.00
CA ASP A 328 -17.93 -7.30 -5.62
C ASP A 328 -19.36 -7.87 -5.62
N PRO A 329 -19.61 -9.06 -5.05
CA PRO A 329 -20.94 -9.66 -5.04
C PRO A 329 -21.94 -8.91 -4.15
N ARG A 330 -21.46 -8.10 -3.19
CA ARG A 330 -22.35 -7.32 -2.32
C ARG A 330 -23.05 -6.17 -3.07
N LEU A 331 -22.54 -5.82 -4.26
CA LEU A 331 -23.15 -4.83 -5.14
C LEU A 331 -24.18 -5.45 -6.10
N GLU A 332 -24.33 -6.79 -6.17
CA GLU A 332 -25.28 -7.46 -7.08
C GLU A 332 -26.71 -6.86 -7.06
N PRO A 333 -27.31 -6.51 -5.91
CA PRO A 333 -28.67 -5.97 -5.87
C PRO A 333 -28.86 -4.69 -6.70
N ILE A 334 -27.79 -3.93 -6.98
CA ILE A 334 -27.86 -2.70 -7.78
C ILE A 334 -27.42 -2.88 -9.24
N LYS A 335 -26.77 -4.00 -9.61
CA LYS A 335 -26.09 -4.16 -10.91
C LYS A 335 -27.02 -4.23 -12.12
N SER A 336 -28.26 -4.68 -11.94
CA SER A 336 -29.24 -4.80 -13.04
C SER A 336 -29.81 -3.45 -13.50
N SER A 337 -29.64 -2.39 -12.72
CA SER A 337 -30.26 -1.09 -12.96
C SER A 337 -29.57 -0.28 -14.08
N ALA A 338 -30.33 0.64 -14.70
CA ALA A 338 -29.77 1.61 -15.64
C ALA A 338 -28.74 2.56 -14.98
N LYS A 339 -28.93 2.89 -13.69
CA LYS A 339 -28.00 3.73 -12.92
C LYS A 339 -26.63 3.04 -12.76
N TRP A 340 -26.62 1.72 -12.55
CA TRP A 340 -25.38 0.96 -12.52
C TRP A 340 -24.70 0.89 -13.87
N LYS A 341 -25.44 0.66 -14.95
CA LYS A 341 -24.87 0.66 -16.31
C LYS A 341 -24.12 1.97 -16.62
N ALA A 342 -24.63 3.12 -16.15
CA ALA A 342 -23.92 4.39 -16.29
C ALA A 342 -22.60 4.45 -15.48
N ILE A 343 -22.57 3.83 -14.29
CA ILE A 343 -21.34 3.70 -13.48
C ILE A 343 -20.34 2.76 -14.17
N GLU A 344 -20.80 1.62 -14.68
CA GLU A 344 -19.96 0.67 -15.41
C GLU A 344 -19.34 1.33 -16.65
N LEU A 345 -20.13 2.06 -17.43
CA LEU A 345 -19.64 2.83 -18.58
C LEU A 345 -18.55 3.81 -18.14
N LYS A 346 -18.77 4.54 -17.04
CA LYS A 346 -17.76 5.46 -16.51
C LYS A 346 -16.45 4.78 -16.10
N ILE A 347 -16.51 3.56 -15.58
CA ILE A 347 -15.31 2.78 -15.27
C ILE A 347 -14.62 2.33 -16.58
N ARG A 348 -15.39 1.90 -17.58
CA ARG A 348 -14.88 1.51 -18.91
C ARG A 348 -14.19 2.67 -19.64
N GLU A 349 -14.72 3.89 -19.52
CA GLU A 349 -14.14 5.10 -20.09
C GLU A 349 -12.67 5.32 -19.68
N GLU A 350 -12.27 4.87 -18.49
CA GLU A 350 -10.90 5.02 -18.00
C GLU A 350 -9.87 4.21 -18.79
N TYR A 351 -10.32 3.23 -19.56
CA TYR A 351 -9.48 2.39 -20.41
C TYR A 351 -9.25 2.99 -21.80
N ARG A 352 -9.92 4.10 -22.15
CA ARG A 352 -9.68 4.84 -23.41
C ARG A 352 -8.26 5.40 -23.53
N LYS A 353 -7.54 5.50 -22.41
CA LYS A 353 -6.12 5.89 -22.40
C LYS A 353 -5.20 4.86 -23.05
N TYR A 354 -5.67 3.62 -23.20
CA TYR A 354 -4.89 2.52 -23.79
C TYR A 354 -5.18 2.40 -25.29
N LYS A 355 -4.17 1.99 -26.06
CA LYS A 355 -4.26 1.84 -27.52
C LYS A 355 -5.34 0.83 -27.92
N LYS A 356 -5.49 -0.26 -27.15
CA LYS A 356 -6.56 -1.26 -27.30
C LYS A 356 -7.47 -1.22 -26.08
N SER A 357 -8.34 -0.21 -26.00
CA SER A 357 -9.16 0.07 -24.80
C SER A 357 -10.07 -1.10 -24.38
N GLU A 358 -10.75 -1.74 -25.33
CA GLU A 358 -11.63 -2.89 -25.03
C GLU A 358 -10.83 -4.10 -24.56
N ASP A 359 -9.66 -4.34 -25.15
CA ASP A 359 -8.78 -5.44 -24.74
C ASP A 359 -8.19 -5.17 -23.35
N ALA A 360 -7.88 -3.90 -23.06
CA ALA A 360 -7.42 -3.48 -21.74
C ALA A 360 -8.48 -3.73 -20.66
N PHE A 361 -9.71 -3.30 -20.91
CA PHE A 361 -10.81 -3.55 -19.98
C PHE A 361 -11.08 -5.06 -19.82
N PHE A 362 -11.09 -5.80 -20.92
CA PHE A 362 -11.28 -7.25 -20.91
C PHE A 362 -10.21 -7.95 -20.07
N TRP A 363 -8.93 -7.70 -20.34
CA TRP A 363 -7.85 -8.40 -19.65
C TRP A 363 -7.75 -8.00 -18.19
N ASP A 364 -8.05 -6.75 -17.85
CA ASP A 364 -8.09 -6.31 -16.46
C ASP A 364 -9.30 -6.90 -15.70
N SER A 365 -10.42 -7.11 -16.40
CA SER A 365 -11.56 -7.88 -15.89
C SER A 365 -11.16 -9.33 -15.61
N MET A 366 -10.43 -9.96 -16.54
CA MET A 366 -9.92 -11.32 -16.37
C MET A 366 -8.93 -11.42 -15.20
N TYR A 367 -8.09 -10.40 -15.00
CA TYR A 367 -7.23 -10.30 -13.80
C TYR A 367 -8.07 -10.29 -12.52
N CYS A 368 -9.13 -9.48 -12.49
CA CYS A 368 -10.03 -9.41 -11.35
C CYS A 368 -10.70 -10.75 -11.07
N VAL A 369 -11.06 -11.51 -12.11
CA VAL A 369 -11.64 -12.86 -12.02
C VAL A 369 -10.64 -13.87 -11.45
N ASP A 370 -9.43 -13.93 -11.99
CA ASP A 370 -8.35 -14.87 -11.61
C ASP A 370 -7.81 -14.58 -10.20
N GLN A 371 -7.59 -13.31 -9.87
CA GLN A 371 -7.02 -12.89 -8.59
C GLN A 371 -8.08 -12.48 -7.55
N ARG A 372 -9.38 -12.66 -7.84
CA ARG A 372 -10.50 -12.12 -7.03
C ARG A 372 -10.33 -12.33 -5.54
N TYR A 373 -9.99 -13.54 -5.11
CA TYR A 373 -9.89 -13.88 -3.70
C TYR A 373 -8.78 -13.11 -2.97
N ARG A 374 -7.68 -12.82 -3.67
CA ARG A 374 -6.54 -12.09 -3.10
C ARG A 374 -6.79 -10.59 -3.13
N THR A 375 -7.19 -10.07 -4.30
CA THR A 375 -7.26 -8.63 -4.54
C THR A 375 -8.54 -8.00 -4.03
N LEU A 376 -9.68 -8.68 -4.16
CA LEU A 376 -10.95 -8.19 -3.62
C LEU A 376 -10.90 -8.23 -2.09
N GLU A 377 -10.40 -9.31 -1.48
CA GLU A 377 -10.28 -9.37 -0.03
C GLU A 377 -9.36 -8.25 0.51
N GLN A 378 -8.21 -8.02 -0.12
CA GLN A 378 -7.32 -6.91 0.24
C GLN A 378 -7.98 -5.54 0.05
N MET A 379 -8.67 -5.33 -1.08
CA MET A 379 -9.43 -4.11 -1.33
C MET A 379 -10.47 -3.90 -0.21
N VAL A 380 -11.22 -4.95 0.15
CA VAL A 380 -12.28 -4.90 1.15
C VAL A 380 -11.74 -4.69 2.56
N LYS A 381 -10.67 -5.39 2.96
CA LYS A 381 -9.96 -5.15 4.23
C LYS A 381 -9.42 -3.72 4.29
N GLY A 382 -8.88 -3.22 3.18
CA GLY A 382 -8.40 -1.85 3.05
C GLY A 382 -9.49 -0.78 3.14
N LEU A 383 -10.78 -1.14 2.96
CA LEU A 383 -11.88 -0.19 3.15
C LEU A 383 -12.17 0.09 4.63
N GLY A 384 -11.55 -0.62 5.59
CA GLY A 384 -11.46 -0.24 7.01
C GLY A 384 -12.78 -0.07 7.79
N VAL A 385 -13.94 -0.11 7.15
CA VAL A 385 -15.23 -0.01 7.81
C VAL A 385 -15.73 -1.43 8.04
N PHE A 386 -15.90 -1.75 9.33
CA PHE A 386 -16.27 -3.04 9.92
C PHE A 386 -15.09 -3.95 10.29
N ALA A 387 -14.41 -3.60 11.39
CA ALA A 387 -13.69 -4.58 12.21
C ALA A 387 -14.65 -5.59 12.88
N ASP A 388 -15.95 -5.28 12.94
CA ASP A 388 -16.94 -6.04 13.72
C ASP A 388 -17.89 -6.90 12.87
N THR A 389 -17.82 -6.79 11.54
CA THR A 389 -18.51 -7.73 10.65
C THR A 389 -17.43 -8.61 10.07
N PRO A 390 -17.31 -9.88 10.49
CA PRO A 390 -16.47 -10.82 9.77
C PRO A 390 -17.02 -10.88 8.35
N VAL A 391 -16.35 -10.21 7.41
CA VAL A 391 -16.55 -10.48 6.00
C VAL A 391 -15.88 -11.83 5.78
N THR A 392 -16.55 -12.88 6.20
CA THR A 392 -16.31 -14.21 5.67
C THR A 392 -16.77 -14.15 4.20
N LEU A 393 -15.90 -13.64 3.34
CA LEU A 393 -16.02 -13.74 1.88
C LEU A 393 -16.02 -15.22 1.45
N ILE A 394 -15.40 -16.07 2.26
CA ILE A 394 -15.13 -17.49 2.00
C ILE A 394 -16.44 -18.30 1.81
N PRO A 395 -17.47 -18.25 2.68
CA PRO A 395 -18.66 -19.08 2.55
C PRO A 395 -19.69 -18.57 1.51
N LEU A 396 -19.60 -17.32 1.04
CA LEU A 396 -20.46 -16.84 -0.06
C LEU A 396 -19.96 -17.30 -1.44
N LEU A 397 -18.67 -17.65 -1.53
CA LEU A 397 -18.00 -18.13 -2.73
C LEU A 397 -17.94 -19.66 -2.82
N ASP A 398 -18.07 -20.36 -1.69
CA ASP A 398 -18.05 -21.82 -1.58
C ASP A 398 -19.47 -22.42 -1.64
N SER A 399 -19.94 -22.68 -2.85
CA SER A 399 -20.53 -23.99 -3.17
C SER A 399 -20.87 -24.08 -4.66
N ILE A 400 -20.19 -25.00 -5.35
CA ILE A 400 -20.60 -25.72 -6.58
C ILE A 400 -20.03 -25.28 -7.94
N ASN A 401 -19.39 -24.11 -8.13
CA ASN A 401 -18.92 -23.72 -9.48
C ASN A 401 -17.46 -23.25 -9.62
N TYR A 402 -16.56 -23.66 -8.72
CA TYR A 402 -15.14 -23.26 -8.81
C TYR A 402 -14.42 -23.78 -10.06
N TYR A 403 -14.43 -25.10 -10.27
CA TYR A 403 -13.75 -25.73 -11.41
C TYR A 403 -14.36 -25.32 -12.76
N ASN A 404 -15.70 -25.30 -12.85
CA ASN A 404 -16.41 -24.85 -14.05
C ASN A 404 -16.09 -23.39 -14.41
N TYR A 405 -15.84 -22.54 -13.41
CA TYR A 405 -15.57 -21.12 -13.63
C TYR A 405 -14.12 -20.86 -14.08
N GLU A 406 -13.14 -21.57 -13.53
CA GLU A 406 -11.75 -21.50 -13.98
C GLU A 406 -11.59 -22.02 -15.42
N GLU A 407 -12.20 -23.17 -15.75
CA GLU A 407 -12.12 -23.75 -17.08
C GLU A 407 -12.80 -22.84 -18.13
N ASN A 408 -13.98 -22.30 -17.82
CA ASN A 408 -14.66 -21.34 -18.70
C ASN A 408 -13.85 -20.05 -18.89
N SER A 409 -13.29 -19.50 -17.82
CA SER A 409 -12.48 -18.27 -17.88
C SER A 409 -11.20 -18.48 -18.71
N ARG A 410 -10.56 -19.65 -18.56
CA ARG A 410 -9.40 -20.03 -19.36
C ARG A 410 -9.73 -20.16 -20.84
N ASN A 411 -10.85 -20.82 -21.18
CA ASN A 411 -11.29 -20.96 -22.57
C ASN A 411 -11.58 -19.60 -23.21
N ILE A 412 -12.24 -18.69 -22.48
CA ILE A 412 -12.50 -17.32 -22.94
C ILE A 412 -11.19 -16.55 -23.16
N ALA A 413 -10.22 -16.67 -22.25
CA ALA A 413 -8.90 -16.05 -22.38
C ALA A 413 -8.15 -16.58 -23.63
N LEU A 414 -8.17 -17.89 -23.87
CA LEU A 414 -7.53 -18.50 -25.03
C LEU A 414 -8.16 -18.08 -26.36
N GLN A 415 -9.48 -18.07 -26.44
CA GLN A 415 -10.20 -17.55 -27.62
C GLN A 415 -9.85 -16.08 -27.88
N LYS A 416 -9.69 -15.28 -26.81
CA LYS A 416 -9.27 -13.89 -26.96
C LYS A 416 -7.85 -13.77 -27.52
N ILE A 417 -6.92 -14.58 -27.03
CA ILE A 417 -5.52 -14.60 -27.52
C ILE A 417 -5.48 -15.07 -28.97
N GLU A 418 -6.23 -16.10 -29.33
CA GLU A 418 -6.33 -16.58 -30.72
C GLU A 418 -6.84 -15.47 -31.67
N LYS A 419 -7.86 -14.73 -31.23
CA LYS A 419 -8.46 -13.66 -32.04
C LYS A 419 -7.62 -12.39 -32.12
N SER A 420 -6.97 -11.99 -31.02
CA SER A 420 -6.42 -10.63 -30.84
C SER A 420 -4.90 -10.60 -30.62
N GLY A 421 -4.27 -11.78 -30.55
CA GLY A 421 -2.89 -11.96 -30.13
C GLY A 421 -2.71 -11.90 -28.61
N PHE A 422 -1.51 -12.25 -28.17
CA PHE A 422 -1.12 -12.09 -26.77
C PHE A 422 -1.04 -10.59 -26.43
N PRO A 423 -1.62 -10.12 -25.32
CA PRO A 423 -1.65 -8.68 -25.03
C PRO A 423 -0.27 -8.13 -24.65
N LYS A 424 0.10 -7.01 -25.27
CA LYS A 424 1.29 -6.21 -24.96
C LYS A 424 1.00 -5.16 -23.88
N SER A 425 1.92 -4.94 -22.95
CA SER A 425 1.72 -3.97 -21.86
C SER A 425 1.66 -2.53 -22.37
N SER A 426 2.36 -2.22 -23.46
CA SER A 426 2.27 -0.94 -24.16
C SER A 426 0.89 -0.68 -24.79
N GLU A 427 0.13 -1.74 -25.10
CA GLU A 427 -1.17 -1.63 -25.76
C GLU A 427 -2.35 -1.61 -24.80
N VAL A 428 -2.25 -2.38 -23.71
CA VAL A 428 -3.37 -2.61 -22.78
C VAL A 428 -3.07 -2.22 -21.32
N GLY A 429 -1.83 -1.84 -21.01
CA GLY A 429 -1.36 -1.61 -19.65
C GLY A 429 -0.77 -2.86 -18.99
N GLU A 430 0.09 -2.66 -18.00
CA GLU A 430 0.90 -3.73 -17.38
C GLU A 430 0.05 -4.80 -16.66
N ARG A 431 -0.95 -4.38 -15.87
CA ARG A 431 -1.81 -5.31 -15.13
C ARG A 431 -2.67 -6.16 -16.07
N ALA A 432 -3.29 -5.53 -17.06
CA ALA A 432 -4.08 -6.20 -18.09
C ALA A 432 -3.21 -7.21 -18.87
N ALA A 433 -2.04 -6.81 -19.37
CA ALA A 433 -1.14 -7.75 -20.05
C ALA A 433 -0.67 -8.90 -19.15
N SER A 434 -0.43 -8.62 -17.86
CA SER A 434 -0.05 -9.65 -16.88
C SER A 434 -1.17 -10.66 -16.61
N ALA A 435 -2.44 -10.28 -16.79
CA ALA A 435 -3.58 -11.18 -16.65
C ALA A 435 -3.44 -12.39 -17.58
N ALA A 436 -3.22 -12.16 -18.87
CA ALA A 436 -3.04 -13.22 -19.86
C ALA A 436 -1.87 -14.14 -19.50
N PHE A 437 -0.77 -13.57 -19.01
CA PHE A 437 0.36 -14.35 -18.53
C PHE A 437 -0.02 -15.28 -17.37
N TYR A 438 -0.78 -14.83 -16.38
CA TYR A 438 -1.20 -15.68 -15.26
C TYR A 438 -2.09 -16.84 -15.70
N PHE A 439 -3.02 -16.60 -16.64
CA PHE A 439 -3.84 -17.69 -17.22
C PHE A 439 -2.98 -18.77 -17.87
N ILE A 440 -1.93 -18.39 -18.60
CA ILE A 440 -1.01 -19.36 -19.19
C ILE A 440 -0.13 -20.03 -18.12
N GLN A 441 0.43 -19.27 -17.18
CA GLN A 441 1.33 -19.79 -16.14
C GLN A 441 0.65 -20.77 -15.17
N HIS A 442 -0.68 -20.66 -15.00
CA HIS A 442 -1.47 -21.61 -14.20
C HIS A 442 -2.04 -22.77 -15.02
N SER A 443 -1.79 -22.80 -16.32
CA SER A 443 -2.28 -23.85 -17.22
C SER A 443 -1.42 -25.11 -17.25
N ASP A 444 -1.69 -26.05 -18.16
CA ASP A 444 -0.89 -27.25 -18.36
C ASP A 444 0.48 -26.95 -19.02
N THR A 445 1.38 -27.94 -18.96
CA THR A 445 2.75 -27.79 -19.43
C THR A 445 2.85 -27.61 -20.95
N LEU A 446 1.91 -28.15 -21.74
CA LEU A 446 1.93 -28.02 -23.19
C LEU A 446 1.65 -26.57 -23.60
N LEU A 447 0.62 -25.98 -23.00
CA LEU A 447 0.24 -24.60 -23.27
C LEU A 447 1.30 -23.60 -22.79
N MET A 448 1.88 -23.79 -21.60
CA MET A 448 3.01 -22.96 -21.15
C MET A 448 4.19 -23.02 -22.13
N LYS A 449 4.54 -24.21 -22.62
CA LYS A 449 5.62 -24.39 -23.59
C LYS A 449 5.32 -23.70 -24.92
N GLN A 450 4.07 -23.74 -25.38
CA GLN A 450 3.64 -23.07 -26.60
C GLN A 450 3.87 -21.55 -26.53
N TYR A 451 3.58 -20.92 -25.39
CA TYR A 451 3.69 -19.46 -25.23
C TYR A 451 5.03 -18.97 -24.68
N LEU A 452 5.92 -19.86 -24.22
CA LEU A 452 7.23 -19.49 -23.70
C LEU A 452 8.08 -18.63 -24.66
N PRO A 453 8.15 -18.92 -25.98
CA PRO A 453 8.86 -18.06 -26.93
C PRO A 453 8.25 -16.67 -27.05
N THR A 454 6.92 -16.56 -26.99
CA THR A 454 6.22 -15.26 -26.99
C THR A 454 6.56 -14.44 -25.76
N ILE A 455 6.59 -15.08 -24.57
CA ILE A 455 6.97 -14.40 -23.33
C ILE A 455 8.44 -13.93 -23.39
N GLU A 456 9.34 -14.76 -23.90
CA GLU A 456 10.76 -14.38 -24.09
C GLU A 456 10.89 -13.17 -25.02
N GLN A 457 10.17 -13.19 -26.15
CA GLN A 457 10.17 -12.07 -27.09
C GLN A 457 9.63 -10.79 -26.44
N TYR A 458 8.58 -10.89 -25.63
CA TYR A 458 7.99 -9.74 -24.95
C TYR A 458 8.92 -9.19 -23.88
N CYS A 459 9.73 -10.03 -23.23
CA CYS A 459 10.80 -9.56 -22.35
C CYS A 459 11.87 -8.77 -23.12
N LYS A 460 12.28 -9.24 -24.31
CA LYS A 460 13.26 -8.53 -25.17
C LYS A 460 12.73 -7.18 -25.66
N GLU A 461 11.43 -7.10 -25.94
CA GLU A 461 10.75 -5.87 -26.37
C GLU A 461 10.44 -4.91 -25.20
N GLY A 462 10.69 -5.31 -23.94
CA GLY A 462 10.35 -4.52 -22.76
C GLY A 462 8.86 -4.52 -22.42
N GLU A 463 8.07 -5.37 -23.06
CA GLU A 463 6.64 -5.55 -22.78
C GLU A 463 6.40 -6.31 -21.47
N PHE A 464 7.34 -7.19 -21.09
CA PHE A 464 7.34 -7.92 -19.81
C PHE A 464 8.70 -7.88 -19.11
N ASP A 465 8.65 -8.08 -17.79
CA ASP A 465 9.84 -8.30 -16.99
C ASP A 465 10.36 -9.75 -17.16
N TRP A 466 11.67 -9.94 -17.09
CA TRP A 466 12.32 -11.24 -17.26
C TRP A 466 11.91 -12.28 -16.20
N TYR A 467 11.40 -11.85 -15.03
CA TYR A 467 10.89 -12.76 -14.02
C TYR A 467 9.70 -13.59 -14.50
N LYS A 468 8.82 -13.03 -15.33
CA LYS A 468 7.71 -13.78 -15.95
C LYS A 468 8.23 -14.95 -16.79
N TYR A 469 9.25 -14.72 -17.61
CA TYR A 469 9.89 -15.76 -18.41
C TYR A 469 10.55 -16.83 -17.53
N MET A 470 11.42 -16.42 -16.59
CA MET A 470 12.13 -17.34 -15.69
C MET A 470 11.16 -18.22 -14.90
N MET A 471 10.06 -17.63 -14.40
CA MET A 471 9.04 -18.33 -13.64
C MET A 471 8.35 -19.42 -14.47
N MET A 472 8.01 -19.12 -15.72
CA MET A 472 7.34 -20.09 -16.59
C MET A 472 8.28 -21.19 -17.06
N TYR A 473 9.53 -20.83 -17.38
CA TYR A 473 10.58 -21.79 -17.70
C TYR A 473 10.78 -22.80 -16.56
N ASP A 474 11.04 -22.31 -15.33
CA ASP A 474 11.29 -23.18 -14.19
C ASP A 474 10.07 -24.03 -13.84
N ARG A 475 8.84 -23.50 -13.98
CA ARG A 475 7.61 -24.27 -13.77
C ARG A 475 7.47 -25.41 -14.77
N ILE A 476 7.79 -25.17 -16.04
CA ILE A 476 7.79 -26.21 -17.09
C ILE A 476 8.80 -27.31 -16.73
N GLU A 477 10.04 -26.94 -16.38
CA GLU A 477 11.09 -27.90 -16.07
C GLU A 477 10.79 -28.69 -14.79
N ASN A 478 10.29 -28.01 -13.76
CA ASN A 478 9.88 -28.65 -12.52
C ASN A 478 8.81 -29.73 -12.74
N ARG A 479 7.76 -29.42 -13.53
CA ARG A 479 6.69 -30.38 -13.85
C ARG A 479 7.16 -31.57 -14.69
N ARG A 480 8.35 -31.47 -15.31
CA ARG A 480 9.01 -32.55 -16.05
C ARG A 480 10.00 -33.33 -15.19
N GLY A 481 10.17 -32.96 -13.91
CA GLY A 481 11.15 -33.56 -12.99
C GLY A 481 12.59 -33.09 -13.21
N ASN A 482 12.77 -32.05 -14.03
CA ASN A 482 14.09 -31.50 -14.35
C ASN A 482 14.50 -30.45 -13.32
N PRO A 483 15.82 -30.24 -13.14
CA PRO A 483 16.32 -29.12 -12.34
C PRO A 483 15.89 -27.78 -12.96
N GLN A 484 15.41 -26.86 -12.11
CA GLN A 484 15.12 -25.49 -12.51
C GLN A 484 16.40 -24.66 -12.71
N LEU A 485 16.38 -23.73 -13.66
CA LEU A 485 17.55 -22.94 -14.10
C LEU A 485 17.64 -21.57 -13.42
N TYR A 486 16.51 -21.00 -13.02
CA TYR A 486 16.47 -19.63 -12.48
C TYR A 486 16.08 -19.55 -11.00
N CYS A 487 15.77 -20.68 -10.37
CA CYS A 487 15.39 -20.82 -8.95
C CYS A 487 14.18 -19.96 -8.55
N THR A 488 13.08 -20.08 -9.29
CA THR A 488 11.83 -19.33 -9.05
C THR A 488 10.69 -20.17 -8.43
N GLN A 489 10.79 -21.50 -8.41
CA GLN A 489 9.74 -22.39 -7.89
C GLN A 489 10.14 -23.01 -6.54
N PHE A 490 9.16 -23.14 -5.64
CA PHE A 490 9.33 -23.67 -4.29
C PHE A 490 8.28 -24.74 -3.96
N ALA A 491 8.67 -25.76 -3.18
CA ALA A 491 7.83 -26.81 -2.63
C ALA A 491 7.45 -26.49 -1.18
N ARG A 492 6.27 -26.94 -0.74
CA ARG A 492 5.87 -26.90 0.68
C ARG A 492 6.38 -28.14 1.41
N TYR A 493 6.81 -28.01 2.66
CA TYR A 493 7.27 -29.14 3.48
C TYR A 493 6.18 -30.22 3.68
N GLU A 494 6.55 -31.51 3.64
CA GLU A 494 5.63 -32.65 3.77
C GLU A 494 4.94 -32.74 5.15
N ASN A 495 5.53 -32.17 6.20
CA ASN A 495 5.01 -32.26 7.58
C ASN A 495 4.06 -31.12 7.98
N GLY A 496 3.49 -30.39 7.03
CA GLY A 496 2.56 -29.29 7.31
C GLY A 496 3.20 -28.04 7.92
N SER A 497 4.54 -27.96 7.97
CA SER A 497 5.24 -26.76 8.42
C SER A 497 5.07 -25.61 7.41
N LYS A 498 5.28 -24.38 7.90
CA LYS A 498 5.19 -23.14 7.13
C LYS A 498 6.42 -22.88 6.23
N HIS A 499 7.35 -23.83 6.15
CA HIS A 499 8.59 -23.68 5.42
C HIS A 499 8.44 -24.13 3.95
N PHE A 500 8.83 -23.26 3.04
CA PHE A 500 8.99 -23.57 1.62
C PHE A 500 10.45 -23.86 1.30
N VAL A 501 10.73 -24.85 0.48
CA VAL A 501 12.09 -25.19 0.02
C VAL A 501 12.18 -25.06 -1.49
N LEU A 502 13.34 -24.66 -2.02
CA LEU A 502 13.53 -24.62 -3.47
C LEU A 502 13.38 -26.03 -4.05
N TYR A 503 12.67 -26.13 -5.16
CA TYR A 503 12.68 -27.37 -5.93
C TYR A 503 14.07 -27.65 -6.51
N LYS A 504 14.34 -28.91 -6.86
CA LYS A 504 15.56 -29.37 -7.56
C LYS A 504 16.04 -28.34 -8.58
N HIS A 505 17.28 -27.89 -8.46
CA HIS A 505 17.86 -26.81 -9.27
C HIS A 505 19.31 -27.08 -9.65
N PHE A 506 19.83 -26.31 -10.61
CA PHE A 506 21.26 -26.35 -10.96
C PHE A 506 22.14 -25.71 -9.87
N PRO A 507 23.45 -25.99 -9.84
CA PRO A 507 24.41 -25.31 -8.99
C PRO A 507 24.34 -23.76 -9.08
N PRO A 508 24.61 -23.03 -7.99
CA PRO A 508 24.54 -21.57 -7.93
C PRO A 508 25.27 -20.84 -9.07
N GLU A 509 26.41 -21.35 -9.51
CA GLU A 509 27.23 -20.77 -10.58
C GLU A 509 26.47 -20.78 -11.92
N ILE A 510 25.81 -21.89 -12.23
CA ILE A 510 25.01 -22.07 -13.46
C ILE A 510 23.77 -21.18 -13.41
N VAL A 511 23.08 -21.15 -12.25
CA VAL A 511 21.88 -20.32 -12.05
C VAL A 511 22.22 -18.83 -12.20
N ASN A 512 23.27 -18.36 -11.54
CA ASN A 512 23.65 -16.96 -11.58
C ASN A 512 24.20 -16.53 -12.93
N ALA A 513 24.92 -17.42 -13.64
CA ALA A 513 25.31 -17.16 -15.03
C ALA A 513 24.09 -17.05 -15.96
N ALA A 514 23.07 -17.89 -15.79
CA ALA A 514 21.84 -17.82 -16.57
C ALA A 514 21.06 -16.52 -16.29
N ARG A 515 20.92 -16.11 -15.03
CA ARG A 515 20.26 -14.86 -14.63
C ARG A 515 20.99 -13.62 -15.15
N ALA A 516 22.33 -13.63 -15.12
CA ALA A 516 23.16 -12.55 -15.63
C ALA A 516 22.96 -12.31 -17.15
N LYS A 517 22.79 -13.38 -17.94
CA LYS A 517 22.49 -13.27 -19.39
C LYS A 517 21.18 -12.53 -19.67
N LEU A 518 20.24 -12.54 -18.72
CA LEU A 518 18.96 -11.86 -18.82
C LEU A 518 18.98 -10.46 -18.17
N GLY A 519 20.13 -10.01 -17.67
CA GLY A 519 20.25 -8.74 -16.92
C GLY A 519 19.55 -8.76 -15.56
N VAL A 520 19.27 -9.95 -15.01
CA VAL A 520 18.59 -10.12 -13.72
C VAL A 520 19.63 -10.29 -12.60
N PRO A 521 19.42 -9.70 -11.40
CA PRO A 521 20.32 -9.89 -10.27
C PRO A 521 20.53 -11.37 -9.90
N PRO A 522 21.73 -11.75 -9.41
CA PRO A 522 22.00 -13.11 -8.95
C PRO A 522 21.05 -13.51 -7.80
N LYS A 523 20.77 -14.81 -7.71
CA LYS A 523 20.12 -15.40 -6.55
C LYS A 523 21.19 -15.55 -5.47
N ASN A 524 20.99 -14.89 -4.34
CA ASN A 524 21.99 -14.84 -3.26
C ASN A 524 21.78 -15.93 -2.20
N SER A 525 20.62 -16.58 -2.17
CA SER A 525 20.27 -17.61 -1.19
C SER A 525 19.66 -18.83 -1.87
N PHE A 526 20.25 -20.00 -1.65
CA PHE A 526 19.79 -21.28 -2.22
C PHE A 526 19.28 -22.23 -1.13
N ASP A 527 19.47 -21.86 0.14
CA ASP A 527 18.98 -22.57 1.33
C ASP A 527 17.67 -21.99 1.88
N ASP A 528 16.93 -21.24 1.07
CA ASP A 528 15.75 -20.51 1.52
C ASP A 528 14.63 -21.46 1.98
N SER A 529 14.63 -21.78 3.28
CA SER A 529 13.45 -22.20 4.03
C SER A 529 12.66 -20.95 4.40
N PHE A 530 11.71 -20.51 3.56
CA PHE A 530 10.86 -19.37 3.91
C PHE A 530 9.69 -19.83 4.77
N ASP A 531 9.57 -19.33 6.00
CA ASP A 531 8.30 -19.33 6.74
C ASP A 531 7.25 -18.52 5.95
N VAL A 532 6.01 -19.02 5.82
CA VAL A 532 4.87 -18.48 5.03
C VAL A 532 4.87 -16.95 4.88
N VAL A 533 5.69 -16.49 3.94
CA VAL A 533 5.72 -15.14 3.36
C VAL A 533 6.09 -15.23 1.86
N GLY A 534 6.47 -16.42 1.37
CA GLY A 534 6.85 -16.67 -0.03
C GLY A 534 5.72 -16.52 -1.05
N GLU A 535 4.45 -16.73 -0.64
CA GLU A 535 3.29 -16.29 -1.44
C GLU A 535 2.93 -14.80 -1.20
N GLU A 536 3.44 -14.17 -0.14
CA GLU A 536 3.22 -12.76 0.16
C GLU A 536 4.12 -11.81 -0.63
N LEU A 537 5.22 -12.31 -1.21
CA LEU A 537 5.99 -11.55 -2.21
C LEU A 537 5.17 -11.25 -3.48
N PHE A 538 4.12 -12.04 -3.75
CA PHE A 538 3.08 -11.71 -4.74
C PHE A 538 2.01 -10.74 -4.20
N LYS A 539 1.85 -10.62 -2.86
CA LYS A 539 0.80 -9.83 -2.21
C LYS A 539 1.11 -8.33 -2.03
N ARG A 540 2.33 -7.85 -2.31
CA ARG A 540 2.71 -6.43 -2.08
C ARG A 540 2.86 -5.57 -3.34
N LYS A 541 2.52 -6.06 -4.54
CA LYS A 541 2.68 -5.30 -5.80
C LYS A 541 1.41 -4.96 -6.57
N TYR A 542 0.23 -5.11 -5.96
CA TYR A 542 -1.03 -4.61 -6.52
C TYR A 542 -1.83 -3.82 -5.50
#